data_AF-A0AAQ3K3R7-F1
#
_entry.id   AF-A0AAQ3K3R7-F1
#
_cell.length_a   1.000
_cell.length_b   1.000
_cell.length_c   1.000
_cell.angle_alpha   90.00
_cell.angle_beta   90.00
_cell.angle_gamma   90.00
#
_symmetry.space_group_name_H-M   'P 1'
#
loop_
_entity.id
_entity.type
_entity.pdbx_description
1 polymer ?
#
loop_
_entity_poly.entity_id
_entity_poly.type
_entity_poly.pdbx_seq_one_letter_code
_entity_poly.pdbx_strand_id
1 'polypeptide(L)'
;MCFDIFKANDNYVFESNKNAKAYMNKFGDMTKEEFRRTYTGLRMNTRRQSSVGRSFMYENDTVVLPAMDWRQKGAITGVKNQGKCVSIEAAGQDFQFYSEGVFIESCGTKLDHRVGMVGYGTTDDGTKVLDSEELVGSRWGEQGYIRMQRDVSANKGLCGIAMEASYPIKASPNLV
;
A
#
# COMPACT_ATOMS: atom_id res chain seq x y z
N MET A 1 -28.91 -7.58 6.57
CA MET A 1 -28.25 -8.44 7.59
C MET A 1 -26.89 -8.88 7.04
N CYS A 2 -25.90 -9.29 7.84
CA CYS A 2 -24.54 -9.63 7.36
C CYS A 2 -24.51 -10.64 6.18
N PHE A 3 -25.51 -11.52 6.09
CA PHE A 3 -25.65 -12.47 4.98
C PHE A 3 -25.90 -11.81 3.61
N ASP A 4 -26.67 -10.72 3.57
CA ASP A 4 -26.93 -9.99 2.32
C ASP A 4 -25.67 -9.26 1.84
N ILE A 5 -24.90 -8.72 2.80
CA ILE A 5 -23.61 -8.08 2.54
C ILE A 5 -22.62 -9.12 2.00
N PHE A 6 -22.54 -10.29 2.65
CA PHE A 6 -21.71 -11.39 2.21
C PHE A 6 -22.03 -11.81 0.77
N LYS A 7 -23.31 -12.00 0.45
CA LYS A 7 -23.73 -12.31 -0.93
C LYS A 7 -23.32 -11.23 -1.94
N ALA A 8 -23.51 -9.96 -1.59
CA ALA A 8 -23.14 -8.86 -2.47
C ALA A 8 -21.62 -8.81 -2.71
N ASN A 9 -20.82 -9.02 -1.67
CA ASN A 9 -19.37 -9.09 -1.78
C ASN A 9 -18.90 -10.34 -2.53
N ASP A 10 -19.56 -11.47 -2.35
CA ASP A 10 -19.24 -12.72 -3.07
C ASP A 10 -19.47 -12.55 -4.57
N ASN A 11 -20.60 -11.94 -4.94
CA ASN A 11 -20.86 -11.58 -6.33
C ASN A 11 -19.82 -10.61 -6.88
N TYR A 12 -19.43 -9.58 -6.12
CA TYR A 12 -18.38 -8.63 -6.54
C TYR A 12 -17.06 -9.36 -6.80
N VAL A 13 -16.60 -10.18 -5.85
CA VAL A 13 -15.36 -10.96 -5.99
C VAL A 13 -15.45 -11.89 -7.20
N PHE A 14 -16.57 -12.56 -7.39
CA PHE A 14 -16.80 -13.44 -8.54
C PHE A 14 -16.73 -12.69 -9.88
N GLU A 15 -17.29 -11.48 -9.95
CA GLU A 15 -17.25 -10.63 -11.15
C GLU A 15 -15.84 -10.09 -11.43
N SER A 16 -15.14 -9.61 -10.40
CA SER A 16 -13.76 -9.12 -10.49
C SER A 16 -12.76 -10.22 -10.90
N ASN A 17 -13.04 -11.47 -10.52
CA ASN A 17 -12.19 -12.63 -10.82
C ASN A 17 -12.23 -13.11 -12.27
N LYS A 18 -12.95 -12.43 -13.16
CA LYS A 18 -12.87 -12.71 -14.60
C LYS A 18 -11.51 -12.34 -15.20
N ASN A 19 -10.71 -11.48 -14.55
CA ASN A 19 -9.34 -11.13 -14.98
C ASN A 19 -8.36 -10.78 -13.84
N ALA A 20 -8.72 -10.87 -12.54
CA ALA A 20 -7.83 -10.49 -11.43
C ALA A 20 -8.03 -11.34 -10.16
N LYS A 21 -7.14 -11.12 -9.19
CA LYS A 21 -6.78 -11.94 -8.03
C LYS A 21 -7.43 -11.43 -6.74
N ALA A 22 -8.76 -11.29 -6.74
CA ALA A 22 -9.53 -10.94 -5.56
C ALA A 22 -10.10 -12.20 -4.91
N TYR A 23 -10.10 -12.30 -3.58
CA TYR A 23 -10.68 -13.46 -2.92
C TYR A 23 -11.51 -13.05 -1.72
N MET A 24 -12.56 -13.83 -1.49
CA MET A 24 -13.35 -13.68 -0.28
C MET A 24 -12.46 -13.89 0.94
N ASN A 25 -12.44 -12.91 1.83
CA ASN A 25 -11.58 -12.90 3.00
C ASN A 25 -12.40 -12.56 4.25
N LYS A 26 -11.71 -12.31 5.37
CA LYS A 26 -12.36 -12.01 6.67
C LYS A 26 -13.22 -10.74 6.68
N PHE A 27 -13.21 -9.93 5.62
CA PHE A 27 -14.03 -8.73 5.46
C PHE A 27 -15.27 -8.98 4.60
N GLY A 28 -15.58 -10.24 4.27
CA GLY A 28 -16.70 -10.61 3.41
C GLY A 28 -18.06 -10.17 3.93
N ASP A 29 -18.22 -10.03 5.24
CA ASP A 29 -19.45 -9.55 5.88
C ASP A 29 -19.48 -8.03 6.09
N MET A 30 -18.47 -7.30 5.62
CA MET A 30 -18.36 -5.84 5.74
C MET A 30 -18.64 -5.17 4.40
N THR A 31 -19.49 -4.13 4.43
CA THR A 31 -19.60 -3.20 3.31
C THR A 31 -18.29 -2.41 3.13
N LYS A 32 -18.07 -1.85 1.94
CA LYS A 32 -16.93 -0.96 1.68
C LYS A 32 -16.85 0.21 2.65
N GLU A 33 -18.00 0.70 3.12
CA GLU A 33 -18.07 1.83 4.04
C GLU A 33 -17.68 1.44 5.46
N GLU A 34 -18.08 0.25 5.92
CA GLU A 34 -17.65 -0.33 7.20
C GLU A 34 -16.16 -0.64 7.17
N PHE A 35 -15.68 -1.25 6.08
CA PHE A 35 -14.25 -1.51 5.87
C PHE A 35 -13.45 -0.20 5.94
N ARG A 36 -13.87 0.81 5.17
CA ARG A 36 -13.24 2.13 5.19
C ARG A 36 -13.23 2.73 6.59
N ARG A 37 -14.37 2.76 7.29
CA ARG A 37 -14.44 3.36 8.64
C ARG A 37 -13.54 2.65 9.66
N THR A 38 -13.28 1.37 9.46
CA THR A 38 -12.57 0.53 10.43
C THR A 38 -11.07 0.40 10.14
N TYR A 39 -10.67 0.30 8.88
CA TYR A 39 -9.30 -0.08 8.49
C TYR A 39 -8.53 1.00 7.73
N THR A 40 -9.20 1.80 6.89
CA THR A 40 -8.53 2.71 5.95
C THR A 40 -9.01 4.16 6.03
N GLY A 41 -9.89 4.52 6.95
CA GLY A 41 -10.60 5.80 6.94
C GLY A 41 -9.91 6.94 7.68
N LEU A 42 -8.57 7.01 7.67
CA LEU A 42 -7.85 8.07 8.39
C LEU A 42 -8.22 9.43 7.79
N ARG A 43 -8.46 10.40 8.68
CA ARG A 43 -8.56 11.80 8.27
C ARG A 43 -7.15 12.37 8.20
N MET A 44 -6.56 12.31 7.02
CA MET A 44 -5.25 12.89 6.76
C MET A 44 -5.34 14.41 6.92
N ASN A 45 -4.63 14.95 7.92
CA ASN A 45 -4.56 16.38 8.15
C ASN A 45 -3.63 16.99 7.08
N THR A 46 -4.20 17.76 6.16
CA THR A 46 -3.47 18.45 5.09
C THR A 46 -2.68 19.67 5.57
N ARG A 47 -2.56 19.90 6.89
CA ARG A 47 -1.54 20.81 7.42
C ARG A 47 -0.20 20.25 6.98
N ARG A 48 0.31 20.80 5.86
CA ARG A 48 1.72 20.73 5.48
C ARG A 48 2.50 21.11 6.72
N GLN A 49 3.02 20.11 7.45
CA GLN A 49 4.18 20.38 8.27
C GLN A 49 5.22 20.83 7.27
N SER A 50 5.53 22.13 7.30
CA SER A 50 6.69 22.66 6.61
C SER A 50 7.85 21.75 6.96
N SER A 51 8.31 20.98 5.99
CA SER A 51 9.56 20.26 6.11
C SER A 51 10.58 21.32 6.52
N VAL A 52 11.12 21.16 7.73
CA VAL A 52 12.14 22.06 8.26
C VAL A 52 13.33 21.98 7.31
N GLY A 53 13.42 22.89 6.33
CA GLY A 53 14.58 23.28 5.51
C GLY A 53 15.52 22.21 4.93
N ARG A 54 15.23 20.91 5.06
CA ARG A 54 16.13 19.82 4.67
C ARG A 54 15.70 19.29 3.31
N SER A 55 16.63 19.32 2.35
CA SER A 55 16.49 18.64 1.07
C SER A 55 16.33 17.13 1.29
N PHE A 56 15.73 16.46 0.30
CA PHE A 56 15.66 15.01 0.29
C PHE A 56 17.09 14.45 0.26
N MET A 57 17.47 13.69 1.29
CA MET A 57 18.87 13.27 1.49
C MET A 57 19.43 12.45 0.34
N TYR A 58 18.58 11.71 -0.36
CA TYR A 58 18.91 10.78 -1.42
C TYR A 58 18.55 11.29 -2.82
N GLU A 59 18.40 12.62 -3.01
CA GLU A 59 17.99 13.21 -4.29
C GLU A 59 19.01 12.99 -5.40
N ASN A 60 20.30 13.00 -5.06
CA ASN A 60 21.41 12.90 -6.00
C ASN A 60 22.05 11.51 -6.03
N ASP A 61 21.46 10.51 -5.38
CA ASP A 61 22.00 9.16 -5.38
C ASP A 61 21.86 8.56 -6.79
N THR A 62 23.01 8.24 -7.40
CA THR A 62 23.07 7.67 -8.75
C THR A 62 23.00 6.15 -8.76
N VAL A 63 23.15 5.52 -7.59
CA VAL A 63 23.18 4.05 -7.44
C VAL A 63 21.88 3.60 -6.80
N VAL A 64 20.90 3.27 -7.65
CA VAL A 64 19.65 2.62 -7.23
C VAL A 64 19.66 1.19 -7.76
N LEU A 65 19.56 0.22 -6.84
CA LEU A 65 19.46 -1.19 -7.22
C LEU A 65 18.16 -1.44 -7.99
N PRO A 66 18.13 -2.40 -8.95
CA PRO A 66 16.94 -2.68 -9.75
C PRO A 66 15.77 -3.23 -8.92
N ALA A 67 16.06 -3.90 -7.81
CA ALA A 67 15.09 -4.37 -6.84
C ALA A 67 15.66 -4.29 -5.42
N MET A 68 14.78 -4.06 -4.44
CA MET A 68 15.10 -4.08 -3.02
C MET A 68 13.96 -4.75 -2.26
N ASP A 69 14.31 -5.66 -1.36
CA ASP A 69 13.39 -6.24 -0.40
C ASP A 69 14.01 -6.16 1.00
N TRP A 70 13.53 -5.22 1.81
CA TRP A 70 14.03 -4.98 3.16
C TRP A 70 13.73 -6.15 4.11
N ARG A 71 12.75 -7.01 3.78
CA ARG A 71 12.42 -8.22 4.55
C ARG A 71 13.59 -9.21 4.52
N GLN A 72 14.16 -9.41 3.33
CA GLN A 72 15.32 -10.30 3.14
C GLN A 72 16.59 -9.79 3.83
N LYS A 73 16.64 -8.50 4.15
CA LYS A 73 17.74 -7.87 4.90
C LYS A 73 17.53 -7.91 6.42
N GLY A 74 16.42 -8.48 6.90
CA GLY A 74 16.08 -8.48 8.32
C GLY A 74 15.76 -7.09 8.88
N ALA A 75 15.49 -6.11 8.01
CA ALA A 75 15.18 -4.73 8.41
C ALA A 75 13.68 -4.54 8.75
N ILE A 76 12.84 -5.51 8.39
CA ILE A 76 11.42 -5.56 8.73
C ILE A 76 11.25 -6.56 9.87
N THR A 77 10.89 -6.08 11.07
CA THR A 77 10.44 -6.95 12.16
C THR A 77 9.02 -7.43 11.88
N GLY A 78 8.58 -8.52 12.52
CA GLY A 78 7.17 -8.96 12.42
C GLY A 78 6.20 -7.81 12.71
N VAL A 79 5.05 -7.81 12.02
CA VAL A 79 4.04 -6.73 11.94
C VAL A 79 3.94 -5.91 13.23
N LYS A 80 4.73 -4.84 13.32
CA LYS A 80 4.71 -3.85 14.40
C LYS A 80 4.47 -2.48 13.79
N ASN A 81 4.14 -1.52 14.64
CA ASN A 81 3.86 -0.16 14.23
C ASN A 81 5.19 0.56 13.90
N GLN A 82 5.83 0.21 12.77
CA GLN A 82 7.09 0.77 12.27
C GLN A 82 7.02 2.27 11.89
N GLY A 83 5.85 2.90 12.09
CA GLY A 83 5.52 4.17 11.47
C GLY A 83 5.02 3.92 10.05
N LYS A 84 3.76 4.26 9.81
CA LYS A 84 3.19 4.19 8.46
C LYS A 84 3.54 5.50 7.74
N CYS A 85 4.42 5.39 6.78
CA CYS A 85 5.18 6.51 6.25
C CYS A 85 4.75 6.97 4.85
N VAL A 86 4.02 6.11 4.13
CA VAL A 86 3.42 6.44 2.83
C VAL A 86 1.91 6.39 2.93
N SER A 87 1.23 7.28 2.21
CA SER A 87 -0.23 7.37 2.24
C SER A 87 -0.82 7.02 0.88
N ILE A 88 -1.93 6.27 0.89
CA ILE A 88 -2.69 5.87 -0.29
C ILE A 88 -4.19 6.09 -0.05
N GLU A 89 -4.97 6.07 -1.12
CA GLU A 89 -6.42 5.85 -1.05
C GLU A 89 -6.72 4.34 -1.10
N ALA A 90 -7.45 3.84 -0.12
CA ALA A 90 -7.73 2.41 0.01
C ALA A 90 -9.18 2.13 0.48
N ALA A 91 -10.15 2.89 -0.03
CA ALA A 91 -11.56 2.70 0.29
C ALA A 91 -12.30 1.74 -0.67
N GLY A 92 -11.67 1.38 -1.80
CA GLY A 92 -12.25 0.54 -2.83
C GLY A 92 -12.41 -0.94 -2.42
N GLN A 93 -13.41 -1.62 -2.99
CA GLN A 93 -13.61 -3.05 -2.79
C GLN A 93 -12.47 -3.90 -3.37
N ASP A 94 -11.80 -3.41 -4.42
CA ASP A 94 -10.61 -4.08 -4.97
C ASP A 94 -9.48 -4.16 -3.95
N PHE A 95 -9.27 -3.10 -3.16
CA PHE A 95 -8.32 -3.15 -2.05
C PHE A 95 -8.85 -4.05 -0.92
N GLN A 96 -10.13 -3.92 -0.55
CA GLN A 96 -10.74 -4.75 0.49
C GLN A 96 -10.56 -6.26 0.24
N PHE A 97 -10.67 -6.69 -1.02
CA PHE A 97 -10.61 -8.10 -1.42
C PHE A 97 -9.32 -8.51 -2.14
N TYR A 98 -8.31 -7.63 -2.20
CA TYR A 98 -7.00 -7.98 -2.74
C TYR A 98 -6.43 -9.22 -2.05
N SER A 99 -5.90 -10.14 -2.85
CA SER A 99 -5.31 -11.39 -2.35
C SER A 99 -3.93 -11.67 -2.91
N GLU A 100 -3.69 -11.46 -4.20
CA GLU A 100 -2.38 -11.71 -4.80
C GLU A 100 -2.12 -10.94 -6.09
N GLY A 101 -0.88 -11.00 -6.57
CA GLY A 101 -0.44 -10.40 -7.83
C GLY A 101 -0.22 -8.90 -7.74
N VAL A 102 -0.04 -8.26 -8.90
CA VAL A 102 0.15 -6.81 -8.96
C VAL A 102 -1.20 -6.13 -8.93
N PHE A 103 -1.41 -5.29 -7.92
CA PHE A 103 -2.56 -4.42 -7.82
C PHE A 103 -2.45 -3.31 -8.87
N ILE A 104 -3.37 -3.35 -9.84
CA ILE A 104 -3.50 -2.39 -10.96
C ILE A 104 -4.89 -1.72 -10.99
N GLU A 105 -5.75 -2.05 -10.02
CA GLU A 105 -7.14 -1.65 -10.03
C GLU A 105 -7.31 -0.15 -9.79
N SER A 106 -8.43 0.38 -10.27
CA SER A 106 -8.70 1.80 -10.19
C SER A 106 -8.92 2.27 -8.75
N CYS A 107 -8.23 3.34 -8.38
CA CYS A 107 -8.36 4.02 -7.11
C CYS A 107 -8.20 5.53 -7.33
N GLY A 108 -8.79 6.32 -6.43
CA GLY A 108 -8.66 7.76 -6.38
C GLY A 108 -7.35 8.20 -5.71
N THR A 109 -7.30 9.48 -5.33
CA THR A 109 -6.13 10.06 -4.66
C THR A 109 -6.51 10.80 -3.39
N LYS A 110 -7.66 10.45 -2.79
CA LYS A 110 -8.12 11.01 -1.52
C LYS A 110 -7.53 10.14 -0.41
N LEU A 111 -6.28 10.43 -0.05
CA LEU A 111 -5.50 9.64 0.90
C LEU A 111 -6.28 9.44 2.20
N ASP A 112 -6.46 8.18 2.57
CA ASP A 112 -7.16 7.77 3.78
C ASP A 112 -6.40 6.66 4.53
N HIS A 113 -5.50 5.95 3.87
CA HIS A 113 -4.75 4.87 4.47
C HIS A 113 -3.25 5.17 4.50
N ARG A 114 -2.56 4.64 5.51
CA ARG A 114 -1.10 4.72 5.59
C ARG A 114 -0.50 3.32 5.62
N VAL A 115 0.64 3.17 4.96
CA VAL A 115 1.29 1.90 4.68
C VAL A 115 2.80 2.00 4.94
N GLY A 116 3.45 0.86 5.14
CA GLY A 116 4.91 0.77 5.23
C GLY A 116 5.50 0.26 3.93
N MET A 117 6.31 1.05 3.24
CA MET A 117 7.02 0.55 2.05
C MET A 117 8.16 -0.36 2.47
N VAL A 118 8.16 -1.59 1.95
CA VAL A 118 9.12 -2.65 2.33
C VAL A 118 9.97 -3.13 1.17
N GLY A 119 9.65 -2.71 -0.06
CA GLY A 119 10.45 -3.07 -1.22
C GLY A 119 9.94 -2.47 -2.52
N TYR A 120 10.69 -2.75 -3.56
CA TYR A 120 10.33 -2.46 -4.94
C TYR A 120 11.06 -3.43 -5.86
N GLY A 121 10.54 -3.62 -7.06
CA GLY A 121 11.17 -4.49 -8.04
C GLY A 121 10.49 -4.47 -9.40
N THR A 122 10.72 -5.52 -10.16
CA THR A 122 10.13 -5.77 -11.47
C THR A 122 9.73 -7.24 -11.54
N THR A 123 8.49 -7.53 -11.95
CA THR A 123 8.00 -8.89 -12.22
C THR A 123 8.60 -9.46 -13.50
N ASP A 124 8.43 -10.77 -13.72
CA ASP A 124 8.98 -11.46 -14.89
C ASP A 124 8.47 -10.91 -16.23
N ASP A 125 7.26 -10.34 -16.24
CA ASP A 125 6.64 -9.68 -17.40
C ASP A 125 7.11 -8.22 -17.61
N GLY A 126 8.03 -7.72 -16.78
CA GLY A 126 8.56 -6.37 -16.85
C GLY A 126 7.76 -5.32 -16.07
N THR A 127 6.68 -5.70 -15.36
CA THR A 127 5.89 -4.76 -14.56
C THR A 127 6.66 -4.32 -13.31
N LYS A 128 6.86 -3.01 -13.17
CA LYS A 128 7.50 -2.44 -11.98
C LYS A 128 6.51 -2.41 -10.83
N VAL A 129 6.98 -2.74 -9.62
CA VAL A 129 6.13 -2.82 -8.41
C VAL A 129 6.75 -2.10 -7.21
N LEU A 130 5.86 -1.66 -6.32
CA LEU A 130 6.14 -1.25 -4.94
C LEU A 130 5.49 -2.26 -4.00
N ASP A 131 6.27 -2.77 -3.04
CA ASP A 131 5.77 -3.70 -2.02
C ASP A 131 5.48 -2.91 -0.74
N SER A 132 4.23 -2.98 -0.25
CA SER A 132 3.85 -2.40 1.05
C SER A 132 3.30 -3.43 2.03
N GLU A 133 3.62 -3.22 3.30
CA GLU A 133 3.05 -3.94 4.43
C GLU A 133 1.79 -3.23 4.95
N GLU A 134 0.72 -4.02 5.13
CA GLU A 134 -0.57 -3.54 5.59
C GLU A 134 -0.89 -4.02 7.01
N LEU A 135 -1.29 -3.08 7.87
CA LEU A 135 -1.76 -3.39 9.23
C LEU A 135 -3.23 -3.87 9.25
N VAL A 136 -3.60 -4.74 8.31
CA VAL A 136 -4.92 -5.38 8.24
C VAL A 136 -4.86 -6.88 8.54
N GLY A 137 -3.66 -7.42 8.77
CA GLY A 137 -3.39 -8.77 9.25
C GLY A 137 -3.02 -9.77 8.14
N SER A 138 -2.36 -10.86 8.51
CA SER A 138 -1.76 -11.82 7.56
C SER A 138 -2.73 -12.65 6.73
N ARG A 139 -4.05 -12.56 6.97
CA ARG A 139 -5.10 -13.24 6.20
C ARG A 139 -5.66 -12.41 5.05
N TRP A 140 -5.04 -11.27 4.76
CA TRP A 140 -5.40 -10.37 3.66
C TRP A 140 -4.17 -10.20 2.75
N GLY A 141 -4.38 -10.05 1.44
CA GLY A 141 -3.29 -9.94 0.49
C GLY A 141 -2.30 -11.11 0.55
N GLU A 142 -1.07 -10.83 0.17
CA GLU A 142 0.02 -11.81 0.15
C GLU A 142 0.66 -11.88 1.54
N GLN A 143 -0.03 -12.50 2.50
CA GLN A 143 0.38 -12.59 3.91
C GLN A 143 0.46 -11.22 4.62
N GLY A 144 -0.44 -10.30 4.30
CA GLY A 144 -0.46 -8.94 4.84
C GLY A 144 0.31 -7.93 4.00
N TYR A 145 0.80 -8.32 2.83
CA TYR A 145 1.48 -7.46 1.87
C TYR A 145 0.64 -7.24 0.61
N ILE A 146 0.92 -6.14 -0.07
CA ILE A 146 0.39 -5.82 -1.39
C ILE A 146 1.53 -5.35 -2.30
N ARG A 147 1.48 -5.79 -3.56
CA ARG A 147 2.37 -5.33 -4.62
C ARG A 147 1.60 -4.38 -5.52
N MET A 148 1.91 -3.10 -5.49
CA MET A 148 1.22 -2.06 -6.27
C MET A 148 2.02 -1.71 -7.51
N GLN A 149 1.36 -1.51 -8.64
CA GLN A 149 2.06 -1.12 -9.86
C GLN A 149 2.76 0.24 -9.70
N ARG A 150 4.02 0.27 -10.09
CA ARG A 150 4.88 1.44 -10.12
C ARG A 150 5.01 1.97 -11.54
N ASP A 151 5.39 3.24 -11.67
CA ASP A 151 5.59 3.94 -12.95
C ASP A 151 4.31 3.97 -13.83
N VAL A 152 3.15 4.11 -13.19
CA VAL A 152 1.90 4.44 -13.88
C VAL A 152 1.95 5.85 -14.48
N SER A 153 1.12 6.13 -15.49
CA SER A 153 1.09 7.43 -16.17
C SER A 153 0.68 8.61 -15.26
N ALA A 154 -0.05 8.32 -14.18
CA ALA A 154 -0.44 9.32 -13.19
C ALA A 154 0.74 9.77 -12.34
N ASN A 155 1.06 11.06 -12.36
CA ASN A 155 2.14 11.67 -11.58
C ASN A 155 2.00 11.52 -10.05
N LYS A 156 0.79 11.30 -9.55
CA LYS A 156 0.50 11.00 -8.13
C LYS A 156 0.79 9.54 -7.76
N GLY A 157 1.14 8.71 -8.74
CA GLY A 157 1.23 7.27 -8.60
C GLY A 157 -0.13 6.59 -8.41
N LEU A 158 -0.14 5.26 -8.44
CA LEU A 158 -1.35 4.47 -8.20
C LEU A 158 -1.87 4.75 -6.78
N CYS A 159 -3.16 5.02 -6.65
CA CYS A 159 -3.84 5.35 -5.39
C CYS A 159 -3.25 6.57 -4.63
N GLY A 160 -2.49 7.44 -5.30
CA GLY A 160 -1.84 8.58 -4.66
C GLY A 160 -0.57 8.23 -3.87
N ILE A 161 0.00 7.04 -4.06
CA ILE A 161 1.18 6.52 -3.36
C ILE A 161 2.41 7.45 -3.39
N ALA A 162 2.51 8.34 -4.40
CA ALA A 162 3.61 9.30 -4.54
C ALA A 162 3.27 10.70 -3.97
N MET A 163 2.12 10.87 -3.32
CA MET A 163 1.69 12.18 -2.81
C MET A 163 2.26 12.53 -1.43
N GLU A 164 2.27 11.57 -0.52
CA GLU A 164 2.72 11.78 0.86
C GLU A 164 3.57 10.61 1.33
N ALA A 165 4.89 10.80 1.27
CA ALA A 165 5.89 9.87 1.78
C ALA A 165 6.80 10.57 2.79
N SER A 166 7.26 9.82 3.79
CA SER A 166 8.17 10.29 4.84
C SER A 166 9.13 9.16 5.22
N TYR A 167 10.24 9.50 5.87
CA TYR A 167 11.16 8.50 6.41
C TYR A 167 11.94 9.09 7.59
N PRO A 168 12.26 8.30 8.62
CA PRO A 168 13.14 8.75 9.68
C PRO A 168 14.59 8.78 9.20
N ILE A 169 15.35 9.77 9.67
CA ILE A 169 16.79 9.85 9.43
C ILE A 169 17.52 9.45 10.72
N LYS A 170 18.37 8.43 10.63
CA LYS A 170 19.34 8.11 11.68
C LYS A 170 20.67 8.75 11.32
N ALA A 171 21.15 9.69 12.14
CA ALA A 171 22.47 10.27 11.95
C ALA A 171 23.56 9.20 12.15
N SER A 172 24.42 8.99 11.15
CA SER A 172 25.61 8.15 11.25
C SER A 172 26.78 8.99 11.75
N PRO A 173 27.54 8.56 12.77
CA PRO A 173 28.68 9.31 13.29
C PRO A 173 29.90 9.40 12.36
N ASN A 174 29.93 8.71 11.21
CA ASN A 174 31.10 8.62 10.33
C ASN A 174 30.81 9.04 8.88
N LEU A 175 30.52 10.32 8.68
CA LEU A 175 30.71 10.98 7.37
C LEU A 175 31.71 12.12 7.59
N VAL A 176 33.00 11.78 7.49
CA VAL A 176 34.11 12.71 7.26
C VAL A 176 34.76 12.28 5.95
#